data_AF-A0AA38TQ09-F1
#
_entry.id   AF-A0AA38TQ09-F1
#
_cell.length_a   1.000
_cell.length_b   1.000
_cell.length_c   1.000
_cell.angle_alpha   90.00
_cell.angle_beta   90.00
_cell.angle_gamma   90.00
#
_symmetry.space_group_name_H-M   'P 1'
#
loop_
_entity.id
_entity.type
_entity.pdbx_description
1 polymer ?
#
loop_
_entity_poly.entity_id
_entity_poly.type
_entity_poly.pdbx_seq_one_letter_code
_entity_poly.pdbx_strand_id
1 'polypeptide(L)'
;MCSREEVGRYAVGVRKMGFKILDLIAEGLGLKEGYFNGVSQEQMMSIHHYPPCPDPSLAMGVGVHTDPNLITFLQQDQYGLQMHKDRKWLGVDPIPNAFVVNIGYQLEIISNGKLKSAEHRGVTNSTAARTSITTFFGPNPSLSVVVEPAKELVTSTSPQIFKSYQYKNFIVDYLACCLAAVQLLFGCSLAAVWPSAVIRRLFG
;
A
#
# COMPACT_ATOMS: atom_id res chain seq x y z
N MET A 1 -25.83 -7.34 -2.27
CA MET A 1 -25.00 -8.26 -1.48
C MET A 1 -24.08 -8.97 -2.45
N CYS A 2 -22.76 -8.80 -2.35
CA CYS A 2 -21.83 -9.56 -3.18
C CYS A 2 -21.77 -11.00 -2.66
N SER A 3 -22.04 -11.99 -3.51
CA SER A 3 -22.02 -13.38 -3.10
C SER A 3 -20.58 -13.85 -2.86
N ARG A 4 -20.39 -14.88 -2.03
CA ARG A 4 -19.06 -15.50 -1.82
C ARG A 4 -18.43 -15.96 -3.13
N GLU A 5 -19.26 -16.38 -4.09
CA GLU A 5 -18.82 -16.83 -5.41
C GLU A 5 -18.27 -15.66 -6.25
N GLU A 6 -18.95 -14.51 -6.25
CA GLU A 6 -18.49 -13.31 -6.94
C GLU A 6 -17.16 -12.82 -6.37
N VAL A 7 -17.05 -12.76 -5.04
CA VAL A 7 -15.79 -12.43 -4.35
C VAL A 7 -14.69 -13.41 -4.74
N GLY A 8 -14.99 -14.71 -4.79
CA GLY A 8 -14.04 -15.74 -5.21
C GLY A 8 -13.54 -15.54 -6.64
N ARG A 9 -14.45 -15.27 -7.59
CA ARG A 9 -14.09 -14.98 -8.99
C ARG A 9 -13.25 -13.71 -9.11
N TYR A 10 -13.63 -12.65 -8.40
CA TYR A 10 -12.87 -11.41 -8.33
C TYR A 10 -11.45 -11.65 -7.79
N ALA A 11 -11.34 -12.35 -6.65
CA ALA A 11 -10.05 -12.62 -6.00
C ALA A 11 -9.10 -13.39 -6.93
N VAL A 12 -9.60 -14.43 -7.62
CA VAL A 12 -8.81 -15.21 -8.59
C VAL A 12 -8.40 -14.35 -9.79
N GLY A 13 -9.30 -13.53 -10.32
CA GLY A 13 -9.01 -12.64 -11.45
C GLY A 13 -7.93 -11.62 -11.12
N VAL A 14 -8.09 -10.91 -9.98
CA VAL A 14 -7.12 -9.92 -9.50
C VAL A 14 -5.80 -10.60 -9.13
N ARG A 15 -5.80 -11.84 -8.62
CA ARG A 15 -4.57 -12.60 -8.38
C ARG A 15 -3.77 -12.79 -9.66
N LYS A 16 -4.40 -13.30 -10.72
CA LYS A 16 -3.74 -13.51 -12.02
C LYS A 16 -3.16 -12.21 -12.58
N MET A 17 -3.93 -11.12 -12.50
CA MET A 17 -3.48 -9.79 -12.92
C MET A 17 -2.33 -9.27 -12.05
N GLY A 18 -2.39 -9.46 -10.73
CA GLY A 18 -1.37 -9.05 -9.77
C GLY A 18 -0.01 -9.69 -10.06
N PHE A 19 0.03 -11.02 -10.24
CA PHE A 19 1.27 -11.72 -10.61
C PHE A 19 1.80 -11.26 -11.98
N LYS A 20 0.93 -11.09 -12.98
CA LYS A 20 1.37 -10.58 -14.30
C LYS A 20 2.00 -9.19 -14.21
N ILE A 21 1.43 -8.28 -13.40
CA ILE A 21 2.00 -6.94 -13.22
C ILE A 21 3.31 -7.01 -12.44
N LEU A 22 3.42 -7.87 -11.43
CA LEU A 22 4.67 -8.08 -10.71
C LEU A 22 5.78 -8.63 -11.63
N ASP A 23 5.46 -9.54 -12.55
CA ASP A 23 6.43 -10.03 -13.54
C ASP A 23 6.87 -8.93 -14.52
N LEU A 24 5.94 -8.08 -14.99
CA LEU A 24 6.29 -6.91 -15.81
C LEU A 24 7.16 -5.90 -15.06
N ILE A 25 6.91 -5.71 -13.77
CA ILE A 25 7.75 -4.87 -12.90
C ILE A 25 9.13 -5.51 -12.73
N ALA A 26 9.20 -6.83 -12.55
CA ALA A 26 10.47 -7.56 -12.45
C ALA A 26 11.29 -7.36 -13.73
N GLU A 27 10.68 -7.57 -14.90
CA GLU A 27 11.30 -7.34 -16.21
C GLU A 27 11.82 -5.90 -16.35
N GLY A 28 10.98 -4.90 -16.04
CA GLY A 28 11.35 -3.48 -16.11
C GLY A 28 12.47 -3.09 -15.14
N LEU A 29 12.66 -3.84 -14.05
CA LEU A 29 13.78 -3.70 -13.12
C LEU A 29 15.03 -4.48 -13.55
N GLY A 30 14.93 -5.36 -14.56
CA GLY A 30 16.01 -6.28 -14.95
C GLY A 30 16.15 -7.51 -14.04
N LEU A 31 15.08 -7.88 -13.34
CA LEU A 31 14.99 -9.08 -12.52
C LEU A 31 14.38 -10.25 -13.33
N LYS A 32 14.66 -11.48 -12.90
CA LYS A 32 14.10 -12.67 -13.54
C LYS A 32 12.56 -12.74 -13.39
N GLU A 33 11.91 -13.39 -14.35
CA GLU A 33 10.49 -13.73 -14.24
C GLU A 33 10.21 -14.53 -12.95
N GLY A 34 9.08 -14.24 -12.29
CA GLY A 34 8.71 -14.88 -11.05
C GLY A 34 9.55 -14.46 -9.83
N TYR A 35 10.39 -13.41 -9.94
CA TYR A 35 11.20 -12.92 -8.82
C TYR A 35 10.38 -12.70 -7.54
N PHE A 36 9.19 -12.11 -7.68
CA PHE A 36 8.32 -11.80 -6.55
C PHE A 36 7.54 -12.99 -6.00
N ASN A 37 7.56 -14.18 -6.62
CA ASN A 37 6.78 -15.33 -6.18
C ASN A 37 7.15 -15.78 -4.76
N GLY A 38 8.42 -15.63 -4.37
CA GLY A 38 8.90 -15.94 -3.02
C GLY A 38 8.41 -14.95 -1.96
N VAL A 39 8.09 -13.72 -2.36
CA VAL A 39 7.70 -12.63 -1.46
C VAL A 39 6.19 -12.38 -1.47
N SER A 40 5.51 -12.56 -2.60
CA SER A 40 4.05 -12.37 -2.76
C SER A 40 3.27 -13.61 -2.30
N GLN A 41 3.33 -13.91 -1.00
CA GLN A 41 2.74 -15.11 -0.40
C GLN A 41 1.28 -14.95 0.05
N GLU A 42 0.84 -13.71 0.24
CA GLU A 42 -0.51 -13.41 0.71
C GLU A 42 -1.24 -12.48 -0.24
N GLN A 43 -2.55 -12.73 -0.40
CA GLN A 43 -3.49 -11.83 -1.03
C GLN A 43 -4.57 -11.50 0.00
N MET A 44 -4.65 -10.24 0.40
CA MET A 44 -5.65 -9.75 1.35
C MET A 44 -6.63 -8.84 0.62
N MET A 45 -7.92 -8.93 0.95
CA MET A 45 -8.94 -8.05 0.40
C MET A 45 -9.64 -7.31 1.54
N SER A 46 -9.83 -6.01 1.37
CA SER A 46 -10.61 -5.16 2.27
C SER A 46 -11.68 -4.41 1.48
N ILE A 47 -12.87 -4.32 2.04
CA ILE A 47 -13.98 -3.55 1.48
C ILE A 47 -14.29 -2.42 2.44
N HIS A 48 -14.16 -1.19 1.95
CA HIS A 48 -14.40 0.01 2.74
C HIS A 48 -15.65 0.71 2.24
N HIS A 49 -16.53 1.07 3.17
CA HIS A 49 -17.70 1.90 2.89
C HIS A 49 -17.62 3.18 3.71
N TYR A 50 -17.60 4.31 3.03
CA TYR A 50 -17.49 5.64 3.60
C TYR A 50 -18.83 6.35 3.41
N PRO A 51 -19.67 6.48 4.44
CA PRO A 51 -20.94 7.18 4.32
C PRO A 51 -20.72 8.70 4.13
N PRO A 52 -21.75 9.44 3.67
CA PRO A 52 -21.68 10.89 3.61
C PRO A 52 -21.35 11.48 4.99
N CYS A 53 -20.41 12.41 5.03
CA CYS A 53 -19.94 13.07 6.24
C CYS A 53 -20.45 14.52 6.28
N PRO A 54 -21.24 14.94 7.29
CA PRO A 54 -21.80 16.29 7.34
C PRO A 54 -20.77 17.41 7.24
N ASP A 55 -19.59 17.20 7.84
CA ASP A 55 -18.46 18.11 7.75
C ASP A 55 -17.17 17.36 7.34
N PRO A 56 -16.89 17.26 6.02
CA PRO A 56 -15.71 16.59 5.51
C PRO A 56 -14.38 17.29 5.86
N SER A 57 -14.42 18.52 6.36
CA SER A 57 -13.20 19.23 6.77
C SER A 57 -12.64 18.73 8.10
N LEU A 58 -13.50 18.10 8.93
CA LEU A 58 -13.17 17.60 10.26
C LEU A 58 -12.94 16.08 10.31
N ALA A 59 -13.18 15.36 9.23
CA ALA A 59 -13.12 13.90 9.20
C ALA A 59 -12.34 13.36 7.99
N MET A 60 -11.61 12.27 8.23
CA MET A 60 -10.96 11.50 7.19
C MET A 60 -11.59 10.12 7.12
N GLY A 61 -11.79 9.59 5.92
CA GLY A 61 -12.24 8.22 5.71
C GLY A 61 -11.12 7.24 6.06
N VAL A 62 -9.93 7.49 5.54
CA VAL A 62 -8.69 6.82 5.99
C VAL A 62 -7.57 7.86 6.10
N GLY A 63 -6.83 7.81 7.21
CA GLY A 63 -5.71 8.71 7.48
C GLY A 63 -4.58 8.57 6.48
N VAL A 64 -3.61 9.48 6.56
CA VAL A 64 -2.43 9.44 5.68
C VAL A 64 -1.57 8.24 6.02
N HIS A 65 -1.26 7.41 5.03
CA HIS A 65 -0.39 6.25 5.17
C HIS A 65 0.24 5.87 3.83
N THR A 66 1.13 4.89 3.87
CA THR A 66 1.69 4.23 2.70
C THR A 66 1.55 2.74 2.91
N ASP A 67 1.12 2.03 1.88
CA ASP A 67 0.80 0.61 1.98
C ASP A 67 1.99 -0.25 2.41
N PRO A 68 1.82 -1.18 3.37
CA PRO A 68 2.91 -1.98 3.91
C PRO A 68 3.31 -3.16 3.00
N ASN A 69 2.61 -3.41 1.90
CA ASN A 69 2.75 -4.59 1.04
C ASN A 69 3.61 -4.33 -0.22
N LEU A 70 3.57 -5.22 -1.23
CA LEU A 70 4.27 -5.05 -2.51
C LEU A 70 3.48 -4.13 -3.45
N ILE A 71 2.26 -4.53 -3.78
CA ILE A 71 1.40 -3.83 -4.73
C ILE A 71 -0.06 -3.93 -4.30
N THR A 72 -0.81 -2.87 -4.55
CA THR A 72 -2.22 -2.74 -4.16
C THR A 72 -3.06 -2.44 -5.39
N PHE A 73 -4.23 -3.09 -5.47
CA PHE A 73 -5.25 -2.86 -6.48
C PHE A 73 -6.49 -2.28 -5.80
N LEU A 74 -6.93 -1.12 -6.24
CA LEU A 74 -8.10 -0.44 -5.72
C LEU A 74 -9.13 -0.27 -6.82
N GLN A 75 -10.34 -0.77 -6.55
CA GLN A 75 -11.54 -0.41 -7.29
C GLN A 75 -12.36 0.55 -6.43
N GLN A 76 -12.81 1.66 -7.00
CA GLN A 76 -13.58 2.69 -6.30
C GLN A 76 -14.73 3.21 -7.18
N ASP A 77 -15.89 3.44 -6.57
CA ASP A 77 -17.09 3.93 -7.26
C ASP A 77 -17.21 5.46 -7.29
N GLN A 78 -16.60 6.13 -6.31
CA GLN A 78 -16.67 7.57 -6.10
C GLN A 78 -15.29 8.14 -5.78
N TYR A 79 -15.15 9.45 -6.01
CA TYR A 79 -13.97 10.22 -5.62
C TYR A 79 -13.74 10.14 -4.10
N GLY A 80 -12.47 10.07 -3.71
CA GLY A 80 -12.08 10.12 -2.30
C GLY A 80 -10.63 9.74 -2.05
N LEU A 81 -10.02 8.94 -2.93
CA LEU A 81 -8.58 8.67 -2.87
C LEU A 81 -7.80 9.94 -3.26
N GLN A 82 -6.81 10.30 -2.44
CA GLN A 82 -5.81 11.29 -2.77
C GLN A 82 -4.40 10.73 -2.57
N MET A 83 -3.51 10.97 -3.53
CA MET A 83 -2.09 10.61 -3.49
C MET A 83 -1.25 11.86 -3.23
N HIS A 84 -0.22 11.75 -2.42
CA HIS A 84 0.72 12.84 -2.19
C HIS A 84 1.86 12.77 -3.20
N LYS A 85 2.03 13.84 -3.98
CA LYS A 85 3.10 13.96 -4.98
C LYS A 85 3.53 15.41 -5.09
N ASP A 86 4.84 15.66 -5.17
CA ASP A 86 5.43 16.99 -5.33
C ASP A 86 4.91 18.03 -4.31
N ARG A 87 4.75 17.60 -3.05
CA ARG A 87 4.22 18.39 -1.92
C ARG A 87 2.74 18.80 -2.08
N LYS A 88 1.98 18.09 -2.90
CA LYS A 88 0.56 18.35 -3.15
C LYS A 88 -0.25 17.07 -3.05
N TRP A 89 -1.48 17.20 -2.55
CA TRP A 89 -2.48 16.14 -2.60
C TRP A 89 -3.16 16.18 -3.96
N LEU A 90 -3.06 15.09 -4.71
CA LEU A 90 -3.68 14.89 -6.01
C LEU A 90 -4.84 13.90 -5.87
N GLY A 91 -6.03 14.32 -6.28
CA GLY A 91 -7.19 13.45 -6.33
C GLY A 91 -7.05 12.39 -7.43
N VAL A 92 -7.56 11.19 -7.17
CA VAL A 92 -7.60 10.10 -8.15
C VAL A 92 -9.05 9.83 -8.49
N ASP A 93 -9.47 10.29 -9.67
CA ASP A 93 -10.84 10.13 -10.13
C ASP A 93 -11.17 8.65 -10.42
N PRO A 94 -12.37 8.18 -10.05
CA PRO A 94 -12.82 6.84 -10.41
C PRO A 94 -13.00 6.76 -11.93
N ILE A 95 -12.34 5.78 -12.55
CA ILE A 95 -12.53 5.46 -13.96
C ILE A 95 -13.35 4.16 -14.04
N PRO A 96 -14.48 4.16 -14.77
CA PRO A 96 -15.30 2.96 -14.94
C PRO A 96 -14.47 1.77 -15.45
N ASN A 97 -14.65 0.61 -14.82
CA ASN A 97 -13.97 -0.65 -15.17
C ASN A 97 -12.43 -0.60 -15.05
N ALA A 98 -11.87 0.32 -14.27
CA ALA A 98 -10.44 0.43 -14.03
C ALA A 98 -10.07 0.14 -12.59
N PHE A 99 -8.83 -0.33 -12.39
CA PHE A 99 -8.17 -0.37 -11.10
C PHE A 99 -7.18 0.79 -11.00
N VAL A 100 -7.12 1.39 -9.82
CA VAL A 100 -5.93 2.15 -9.42
C VAL A 100 -4.93 1.13 -8.87
N VAL A 101 -3.69 1.20 -9.32
CA VAL A 101 -2.61 0.30 -8.88
C VAL A 101 -1.52 1.14 -8.24
N ASN A 102 -1.14 0.83 -7.00
CA ASN A 102 -0.09 1.55 -6.29
C ASN A 102 0.97 0.61 -5.69
N ILE A 103 2.17 1.14 -5.58
CA ILE A 103 3.37 0.47 -5.07
C ILE A 103 3.41 0.65 -3.56
N GLY A 104 3.58 -0.46 -2.83
CA GLY A 104 3.75 -0.46 -1.38
C GLY A 104 5.22 -0.47 -0.96
N TYR A 105 5.44 -0.38 0.35
CA TYR A 105 6.76 -0.27 0.95
C TYR A 105 7.71 -1.40 0.59
N GLN A 106 7.22 -2.65 0.53
CA GLN A 106 8.09 -3.79 0.29
C GLN A 106 8.70 -3.73 -1.12
N LEU A 107 7.93 -3.26 -2.09
CA LEU A 107 8.40 -3.13 -3.47
C LEU A 107 9.37 -1.95 -3.64
N GLU A 108 9.16 -0.84 -2.90
CA GLU A 108 10.16 0.24 -2.83
C GLU A 108 11.51 -0.29 -2.30
N ILE A 109 11.49 -1.10 -1.25
CA ILE A 109 12.69 -1.66 -0.63
C ILE A 109 13.39 -2.65 -1.54
N ILE A 110 12.64 -3.61 -2.10
CA ILE A 110 13.19 -4.60 -3.04
C ILE A 110 13.77 -3.93 -4.29
N SER A 111 13.12 -2.88 -4.79
CA SER A 111 13.64 -2.11 -5.94
C SER A 111 14.84 -1.21 -5.60
N ASN A 112 15.35 -1.26 -4.37
CA ASN A 112 16.38 -0.36 -3.84
C ASN A 112 16.03 1.12 -4.07
N GLY A 113 14.75 1.46 -3.99
CA GLY A 113 14.25 2.82 -4.13
C GLY A 113 14.06 3.32 -5.56
N LYS A 114 14.26 2.47 -6.58
CA LYS A 114 13.92 2.82 -7.98
C LYS A 114 12.43 3.04 -8.17
N LEU A 115 11.61 2.28 -7.45
CA LEU A 115 10.17 2.49 -7.33
C LEU A 115 9.87 3.14 -6.00
N LYS A 116 8.99 4.15 -5.99
CA LYS A 116 8.62 4.87 -4.77
C LYS A 116 7.20 4.54 -4.36
N SER A 117 7.06 4.17 -3.10
CA SER A 117 5.77 4.08 -2.44
C SER A 117 5.31 5.49 -2.07
N ALA A 118 4.06 5.81 -2.40
CA ALA A 118 3.50 7.14 -2.23
C ALA A 118 2.53 7.17 -1.05
N GLU A 119 2.63 8.23 -0.25
CA GLU A 119 1.65 8.51 0.78
C GLU A 119 0.30 8.79 0.13
N HIS A 120 -0.76 8.30 0.76
CA HIS A 120 -2.11 8.47 0.29
C HIS A 120 -3.09 8.54 1.45
N ARG A 121 -4.28 9.08 1.17
CA ARG A 121 -5.37 9.25 2.15
C ARG A 121 -6.72 9.12 1.48
N GLY A 122 -7.75 8.83 2.27
CA GLY A 122 -9.14 8.83 1.81
C GLY A 122 -9.91 9.97 2.46
N VAL A 123 -10.30 10.95 1.67
CA VAL A 123 -11.17 12.04 2.13
C VAL A 123 -12.63 11.60 2.11
N THR A 124 -13.45 12.19 2.98
CA THR A 124 -14.90 12.00 2.96
C THR A 124 -15.57 13.07 2.10
N ASN A 125 -16.88 12.92 1.88
CA ASN A 125 -17.69 13.87 1.15
C ASN A 125 -19.06 13.99 1.83
N SER A 126 -19.72 15.15 1.74
CA SER A 126 -21.00 15.39 2.42
C SER A 126 -22.23 14.92 1.66
N THR A 127 -22.08 14.61 0.37
CA THR A 127 -23.24 14.36 -0.52
C THR A 127 -23.39 12.91 -0.97
N ALA A 128 -22.31 12.14 -1.00
CA ALA A 128 -22.29 10.80 -1.58
C ALA A 128 -21.47 9.83 -0.73
N ALA A 129 -21.99 8.62 -0.59
CA ALA A 129 -21.22 7.51 -0.03
C ALA A 129 -20.20 7.01 -1.05
N ARG A 130 -19.05 6.54 -0.58
CA ARG A 130 -18.02 5.89 -1.40
C ARG A 130 -17.82 4.46 -0.95
N THR A 131 -17.80 3.52 -1.88
CA THR A 131 -17.38 2.14 -1.63
C THR A 131 -16.12 1.84 -2.41
N SER A 132 -15.16 1.20 -1.77
CA SER A 132 -13.95 0.73 -2.44
C SER A 132 -13.57 -0.68 -2.02
N ILE A 133 -13.07 -1.43 -2.99
CA ILE A 133 -12.50 -2.76 -2.79
C ILE A 133 -11.01 -2.64 -3.02
N THR A 134 -10.24 -2.94 -1.98
CA THR A 134 -8.77 -2.90 -2.00
C THR A 134 -8.23 -4.30 -1.89
N THR A 135 -7.32 -4.68 -2.78
CA THR A 135 -6.65 -5.99 -2.79
C THR A 135 -5.14 -5.79 -2.70
N PHE A 136 -4.54 -6.34 -1.68
CA PHE A 136 -3.12 -6.20 -1.35
C PHE A 136 -2.39 -7.50 -1.67
N PHE A 137 -1.24 -7.40 -2.34
CA PHE A 137 -0.30 -8.50 -2.54
C PHE A 137 0.99 -8.22 -1.78
N GLY A 138 1.46 -9.17 -0.99
CA GLY A 138 2.65 -8.97 -0.17
C GLY A 138 3.12 -10.23 0.57
N PRO A 139 4.13 -10.08 1.44
CA PRO A 139 4.61 -11.15 2.29
C PRO A 139 3.57 -11.58 3.31
N ASN A 140 3.51 -12.87 3.58
CA ASN A 140 2.67 -13.43 4.63
C ASN A 140 3.40 -13.28 5.98
N PRO A 141 2.84 -12.58 6.98
CA PRO A 141 3.49 -12.35 8.25
C PRO A 141 3.63 -13.59 9.13
N SER A 142 2.88 -14.66 8.85
CA SER A 142 3.02 -15.96 9.51
C SER A 142 4.17 -16.81 8.94
N LEU A 143 4.77 -16.41 7.81
CA LEU A 143 5.92 -17.06 7.22
C LEU A 143 7.22 -16.31 7.55
N SER A 144 8.35 -17.01 7.53
CA SER A 144 9.67 -16.38 7.65
C SER A 144 10.11 -15.78 6.31
N VAL A 145 9.54 -14.62 5.96
CA VAL A 145 9.92 -13.88 4.75
C VAL A 145 10.87 -12.74 5.10
N VAL A 146 12.08 -12.81 4.52
CA VAL A 146 13.06 -11.72 4.55
C VAL A 146 12.77 -10.79 3.37
N VAL A 147 12.70 -9.48 3.64
CA VAL A 147 12.60 -8.43 2.62
C VAL A 147 13.90 -7.66 2.59
N GLU A 148 14.47 -7.54 1.40
CA GLU A 148 15.74 -6.86 1.17
C GLU A 148 15.83 -6.31 -0.26
N PRO A 149 16.69 -5.31 -0.51
CA PRO A 149 17.00 -4.88 -1.87
C PRO A 149 17.46 -6.05 -2.75
N ALA A 150 16.92 -6.13 -3.97
CA ALA A 150 17.34 -7.12 -4.95
C ALA A 150 18.83 -6.92 -5.24
N LYS A 151 19.61 -8.01 -5.17
CA LYS A 151 21.07 -7.98 -5.28
C LYS A 151 21.51 -7.44 -6.63
N GLU A 152 20.76 -7.74 -7.67
CA GLU A 152 20.93 -7.28 -9.05
C GLU A 152 20.76 -5.76 -9.20
N LEU A 153 20.07 -5.10 -8.26
CA LEU A 153 19.85 -3.66 -8.24
C LEU A 153 20.84 -2.89 -7.36
N VAL A 154 21.68 -3.61 -6.62
CA VAL A 154 22.76 -3.05 -5.79
C VAL A 154 24.05 -3.10 -6.60
N THR A 155 24.56 -1.93 -6.97
CA THR A 155 25.77 -1.78 -7.79
C THR A 155 26.70 -0.72 -7.19
N SER A 156 27.91 -0.58 -7.72
CA SER A 156 28.84 0.49 -7.30
C SER A 156 28.26 1.90 -7.50
N THR A 157 27.41 2.08 -8.51
CA THR A 157 26.73 3.35 -8.81
C THR A 157 25.35 3.49 -8.18
N SER A 158 24.82 2.41 -7.61
CA SER A 158 23.53 2.37 -6.91
C SER A 158 23.68 1.50 -5.66
N PRO A 159 24.35 2.01 -4.60
CA PRO A 159 24.60 1.24 -3.40
C PRO A 159 23.30 0.87 -2.68
N GLN A 160 23.39 -0.11 -1.78
CA GLN A 160 22.25 -0.53 -0.99
C GLN A 160 21.82 0.60 -0.05
N ILE A 161 20.57 1.07 -0.17
CA ILE A 161 20.03 2.15 0.67
C ILE A 161 18.96 1.70 1.66
N PHE A 162 18.53 0.44 1.60
CA PHE A 162 17.60 -0.14 2.58
C PHE A 162 18.21 -1.37 3.26
N LYS A 163 17.82 -1.62 4.50
CA LYS A 163 18.28 -2.78 5.26
C LYS A 163 17.44 -4.02 4.95
N SER A 164 18.05 -5.18 5.14
CA SER A 164 17.33 -6.46 5.13
C SER A 164 16.64 -6.65 6.48
N TYR A 165 15.41 -7.18 6.48
CA TYR A 165 14.66 -7.46 7.70
C TYR A 165 13.61 -8.56 7.52
N GLN A 166 13.14 -9.12 8.63
CA GLN A 166 12.01 -10.06 8.64
C GLN A 166 10.69 -9.29 8.54
N TYR A 167 9.84 -9.62 7.57
CA TYR A 167 8.59 -8.91 7.33
C TYR A 167 7.66 -8.91 8.56
N LYS A 168 7.63 -10.01 9.32
CA LYS A 168 6.85 -10.11 10.55
C LYS A 168 7.20 -9.03 11.59
N ASN A 169 8.46 -8.58 11.63
CA ASN A 169 8.88 -7.53 12.56
C ASN A 169 8.41 -6.17 12.03
N PHE A 170 8.62 -5.94 10.72
CA PHE A 170 8.15 -4.74 10.05
C PHE A 170 6.65 -4.51 10.23
N ILE A 171 5.83 -5.54 10.02
CA ILE A 171 4.37 -5.36 10.07
C ILE A 171 3.87 -5.06 11.49
N VAL A 172 4.52 -5.62 12.52
CA VAL A 172 4.20 -5.32 13.92
C VAL A 172 4.51 -3.86 14.23
N ASP A 173 5.69 -3.37 13.85
CA ASP A 173 6.08 -1.98 14.05
C ASP A 173 5.19 -1.02 13.24
N TYR A 174 4.91 -1.37 11.98
CA TYR A 174 4.00 -0.64 11.09
C TYR A 174 2.62 -0.46 11.72
N LEU A 175 2.01 -1.56 12.18
CA LEU A 175 0.69 -1.53 12.80
C LEU A 175 0.69 -0.78 14.13
N ALA A 176 1.73 -0.93 14.95
CA ALA A 176 1.89 -0.16 16.18
C ALA A 176 1.95 1.35 15.90
N CYS A 177 2.71 1.77 14.88
CA CYS A 177 2.74 3.17 14.45
C CYS A 177 1.37 3.67 13.95
N CYS A 178 0.65 2.87 13.18
CA CYS A 178 -0.70 3.22 12.73
C CYS A 178 -1.67 3.41 13.91
N LEU A 179 -1.62 2.53 14.92
CA LEU A 179 -2.45 2.63 16.12
C LEU A 179 -2.08 3.84 16.99
N ALA A 180 -0.78 4.11 17.17
CA ALA A 180 -0.31 5.28 17.90
C ALA A 180 -0.74 6.61 17.21
N ALA A 181 -0.73 6.64 15.88
CA ALA A 181 -1.25 7.79 15.12
C ALA A 181 -2.75 8.03 15.36
N VAL A 182 -3.54 6.97 15.58
CA VAL A 182 -4.96 7.08 15.96
C VAL A 182 -5.13 7.60 17.39
N GLN A 183 -4.26 7.20 18.33
CA GLN A 183 -4.30 7.68 19.73
C GLN A 183 -3.90 9.16 19.87
N LEU A 184 -2.98 9.67 19.04
CA LEU A 184 -2.58 11.08 19.06
C LEU A 184 -3.68 12.05 18.61
N LEU A 185 -4.71 11.56 17.88
CA LEU A 185 -5.91 12.34 17.55
C LEU A 185 -6.78 12.65 18.77
N PHE A 186 -6.54 12.00 19.93
CA PHE A 186 -7.25 12.24 21.19
C PHE A 186 -6.44 13.06 22.23
N GLY A 187 -5.39 13.77 21.79
CA GLY A 187 -4.86 14.91 22.56
C GLY A 187 -3.55 14.69 23.33
N CYS A 188 -2.50 14.14 22.70
CA CYS A 188 -1.15 14.21 23.26
C CYS A 188 -0.20 14.99 22.33
N SER A 189 0.30 16.13 22.81
CA SER A 189 1.20 17.05 22.11
C SER A 189 2.65 16.53 22.05
N LEU A 190 2.86 15.42 21.34
CA LEU A 190 4.19 15.04 20.87
C LEU A 190 4.15 15.06 19.34
N ALA A 191 5.12 15.77 18.76
CA ALA A 191 5.24 16.04 17.33
C ALA A 191 4.81 14.84 16.49
N ALA A 192 3.89 15.06 15.54
CA ALA A 192 3.43 14.07 14.59
C ALA A 192 4.63 13.47 13.83
N VAL A 193 5.20 12.37 14.32
CA VAL A 193 6.17 11.60 13.56
C VAL A 193 5.34 10.72 12.64
N TRP A 194 5.29 11.12 11.38
CA TRP A 194 4.52 10.45 10.34
C TRP A 194 4.95 8.98 10.29
N PRO A 195 4.00 8.01 10.24
CA PRO A 195 4.35 6.58 10.19
C PRO A 195 5.40 6.30 9.12
N SER A 196 5.25 6.94 7.96
CA SER A 196 6.15 6.83 6.82
C SER A 196 7.59 7.24 7.11
N ALA A 197 7.82 8.30 7.87
CA ALA A 197 9.15 8.80 8.24
C ALA A 197 9.80 7.93 9.33
N VAL A 198 9.01 7.44 10.30
CA VAL A 198 9.48 6.49 11.31
C VAL A 198 9.91 5.18 10.66
N ILE A 199 9.05 4.62 9.82
CA ILE A 199 9.31 3.37 9.10
C ILE A 199 10.54 3.50 8.21
N ARG A 200 10.65 4.60 7.45
CA ARG A 200 11.85 4.86 6.62
C ARG A 200 13.12 4.98 7.47
N ARG A 201 13.06 5.51 8.69
CA ARG A 201 14.23 5.58 9.59
C ARG A 201 14.60 4.23 10.20
N LEU A 202 13.61 3.40 10.52
CA LEU A 202 13.83 2.08 11.11
C LEU A 202 14.37 1.07 10.08
N PHE A 203 13.88 1.15 8.84
CA PHE A 203 14.13 0.12 7.81
C PHE A 203 14.92 0.62 6.58
N GLY A 204 15.18 1.93 6.48
CA GLY A 204 16.10 2.54 5.52
C GLY A 204 17.46 2.89 6.10
#